data_AF-A0A0F4J979-F1
#
_entry.id   AF-A0A0F4J979-F1
#
_cell.length_a   1.000
_cell.length_b   1.000
_cell.length_c   1.000
_cell.angle_alpha   90.00
_cell.angle_beta   90.00
_cell.angle_gamma   90.00
#
_symmetry.space_group_name_H-M   'P 1'
#
loop_
_entity.id
_entity.type
_entity.pdbx_description
1 polymer ?
#
loop_
_entity_poly.entity_id
_entity_poly.type
_entity_poly.pdbx_seq_one_letter_code
_entity_poly.pdbx_strand_id
1 'polypeptide(L)'
;NSTVESPVTVTGVTGNAPATLKVGVNIVHTYIGDLKVDLVAPDGTVYTLHNRAGGSTDNINQTYTVDASSEVANGTWKLRVNDNAGGDTGKIDSWSLGF
;
A
#
# COMPACT_ATOMS: atom_id res chain seq x y z
N ASN A 1 6.94 -0.19 -17.26
CA ASN A 1 5.90 -0.25 -16.22
C ASN A 1 5.82 -1.65 -15.68
N SER A 2 6.07 -1.82 -14.37
CA SER A 2 6.00 -3.11 -13.67
C SER A 2 5.02 -3.02 -12.50
N THR A 3 4.37 -4.13 -12.15
CA THR A 3 3.43 -4.19 -11.03
C THR A 3 3.79 -5.34 -10.12
N VAL A 4 3.86 -5.07 -8.82
CA VAL A 4 4.07 -6.07 -7.77
C VAL A 4 2.98 -5.94 -6.72
N GLU A 5 2.54 -7.09 -6.19
CA GLU A 5 1.62 -7.16 -5.06
C GLU A 5 2.29 -7.91 -3.90
N SER A 6 2.10 -7.41 -2.68
CA SER A 6 2.50 -8.10 -1.45
C SER A 6 1.24 -8.35 -0.62
N PRO A 7 0.82 -9.62 -0.41
CA PRO A 7 -0.36 -9.94 0.39
C PRO A 7 -0.04 -10.06 1.89
N VAL A 8 -1.00 -9.67 2.73
CA VAL A 8 -1.03 -9.95 4.18
C VAL A 8 -2.41 -10.50 4.54
N THR A 9 -2.44 -11.65 5.21
CA THR A 9 -3.68 -12.25 5.72
C THR A 9 -3.94 -11.74 7.13
N VAL A 10 -5.11 -11.14 7.33
CA VAL A 10 -5.61 -10.67 8.63
C VAL A 10 -6.61 -11.69 9.16
N THR A 11 -6.42 -12.12 10.40
CA THR A 11 -7.30 -13.06 11.11
C THR A 11 -7.52 -12.61 12.54
N GLY A 12 -8.68 -12.93 13.12
CA GLY A 12 -8.98 -12.64 14.53
C GLY A 12 -9.50 -11.22 14.80
N VAL A 13 -9.68 -10.40 13.76
CA VAL A 13 -10.31 -9.07 13.86
C VAL A 13 -11.77 -9.20 13.44
N THR A 14 -12.68 -9.17 14.40
CA THR A 14 -14.13 -9.30 14.11
C THR A 14 -14.71 -7.99 13.59
N GLY A 15 -15.60 -8.08 12.60
CA GLY A 15 -16.29 -6.92 12.03
C GLY A 15 -15.48 -6.21 10.94
N ASN A 16 -15.75 -4.92 10.79
CA ASN A 16 -15.12 -4.10 9.76
C ASN A 16 -13.80 -3.48 10.27
N ALA A 17 -12.93 -3.08 9.35
CA ALA A 17 -11.73 -2.32 9.64
C ALA A 17 -12.08 -0.92 10.19
N PRO A 18 -11.17 -0.23 10.90
CA PRO A 18 -11.45 1.12 11.38
C PRO A 18 -11.46 2.16 10.25
N ALA A 19 -12.16 3.27 10.47
CA ALA A 19 -12.13 4.45 9.59
C ALA A 19 -10.75 5.18 9.60
N THR A 20 -9.84 4.75 10.46
CA THR A 20 -8.50 5.32 10.61
C THR A 20 -7.43 4.24 10.50
N LEU A 21 -7.65 3.23 9.65
CA LEU A 21 -6.71 2.13 9.43
C LEU A 21 -5.34 2.68 9.07
N LYS A 22 -4.31 2.31 9.85
CA LYS A 22 -2.94 2.73 9.62
C LYS A 22 -2.25 1.77 8.67
N VAL A 23 -1.65 2.31 7.61
CA VAL A 23 -0.90 1.52 6.62
C VAL A 23 0.55 1.99 6.64
N GLY A 24 1.42 1.23 7.30
CA GLY A 24 2.86 1.49 7.29
C GLY A 24 3.45 1.01 5.97
N VAL A 25 4.18 1.85 5.26
CA VAL A 25 4.78 1.53 3.95
C VAL A 25 6.26 1.89 3.96
N ASN A 26 7.09 0.89 3.69
CA ASN A 26 8.52 1.04 3.45
C ASN A 26 8.90 0.42 2.09
N ILE A 27 9.21 1.28 1.12
CA ILE A 27 9.59 0.91 -0.24
C ILE A 27 10.95 1.53 -0.55
N VAL A 28 11.88 0.70 -1.02
CA VAL A 28 13.17 1.15 -1.54
C VAL A 28 13.02 1.35 -3.04
N HIS A 29 13.22 2.58 -3.53
CA HIS A 29 13.13 2.94 -4.94
C HIS A 29 13.90 4.25 -5.19
N THR A 30 14.56 4.37 -6.33
CA THR A 30 15.33 5.57 -6.68
C THR A 30 14.42 6.77 -6.88
N TYR A 31 13.34 6.70 -7.68
CA TYR A 31 12.41 7.83 -7.85
C TYR A 31 10.97 7.47 -7.46
N ILE A 32 10.50 8.01 -6.34
CA ILE A 32 9.12 7.73 -5.87
C ILE A 32 8.04 8.46 -6.66
N GLY A 33 8.42 9.45 -7.47
CA GLY A 33 7.54 10.10 -8.45
C GLY A 33 7.03 9.16 -9.54
N ASP A 34 7.61 7.97 -9.67
CA ASP A 34 7.19 6.97 -10.65
C ASP A 34 6.17 5.97 -10.08
N LEU A 35 6.11 5.88 -8.76
CA LEU A 35 5.30 4.90 -8.06
C LEU A 35 3.84 5.34 -7.94
N LYS A 36 2.93 4.42 -8.22
CA LYS A 36 1.57 4.42 -7.65
C LYS A 36 1.50 3.30 -6.63
N VAL A 37 1.08 3.61 -5.42
CA VAL A 37 0.94 2.65 -4.31
C VAL A 37 -0.50 2.65 -3.86
N ASP A 38 -1.12 1.47 -3.91
CA ASP A 38 -2.51 1.22 -3.57
C ASP A 38 -2.59 0.16 -2.47
N LEU A 39 -3.45 0.37 -1.47
CA LEU A 39 -3.95 -0.69 -0.61
C LEU A 39 -5.17 -1.33 -1.29
N VAL A 40 -5.18 -2.66 -1.39
CA VAL A 40 -6.31 -3.44 -1.92
C VAL A 40 -6.93 -4.22 -0.76
N ALA A 41 -8.21 -3.98 -0.52
CA ALA A 41 -9.02 -4.66 0.48
C ALA A 41 -9.38 -6.10 0.04
N PRO A 42 -9.86 -6.96 0.98
CA PRO A 42 -10.19 -8.35 0.66
C PRO A 42 -11.29 -8.51 -0.40
N ASP A 43 -12.18 -7.52 -0.51
CA ASP A 43 -13.25 -7.47 -1.50
C ASP A 43 -12.79 -6.91 -2.87
N GLY A 44 -11.55 -6.42 -2.97
CA GLY A 44 -10.98 -5.79 -4.15
C GLY A 44 -11.07 -4.26 -4.20
N THR A 45 -11.69 -3.62 -3.22
CA THR A 45 -11.74 -2.15 -3.09
C THR A 45 -10.33 -1.58 -2.98
N VAL A 46 -10.08 -0.46 -3.66
CA VAL A 46 -8.74 0.12 -3.81
C VAL A 46 -8.66 1.48 -3.12
N TYR A 47 -7.66 1.66 -2.26
CA TYR A 47 -7.32 2.92 -1.61
C TYR A 47 -5.94 3.39 -2.04
N THR A 48 -5.87 4.50 -2.76
CA THR A 48 -4.59 5.07 -3.20
C THR A 48 -3.88 5.74 -2.03
N LEU A 49 -2.68 5.26 -1.73
CA LEU A 49 -1.80 5.77 -0.68
C LEU A 49 -0.81 6.80 -1.23
N HIS A 50 -0.23 6.50 -2.38
CA HIS A 50 0.75 7.34 -3.06
C HIS A 50 0.47 7.36 -4.56
N ASN A 51 0.54 8.52 -5.19
CA ASN A 51 0.31 8.67 -6.62
C ASN A 51 1.32 9.62 -7.24
N ARG A 52 2.46 9.07 -7.65
CA ARG A 52 3.48 9.76 -8.44
C ARG A 52 3.93 11.10 -7.85
N ALA A 53 3.86 11.21 -6.53
CA ALA A 53 4.29 12.38 -5.78
C ALA A 53 5.78 12.24 -5.40
N GLY A 54 6.44 13.33 -5.02
CA GLY A 54 7.83 13.33 -4.54
C GLY A 54 8.90 13.43 -5.64
N GLY A 55 8.54 13.35 -6.93
CA GLY A 55 9.49 13.55 -8.04
C GLY A 55 10.69 12.59 -7.95
N SER A 56 11.90 13.14 -8.04
CA SER A 56 13.16 12.37 -7.95
C SER A 56 13.59 12.03 -6.52
N THR A 57 12.70 12.12 -5.53
CA THR A 57 13.02 11.71 -4.16
C THR A 57 13.09 10.19 -4.07
N ASP A 58 14.08 9.71 -3.32
CA ASP A 58 14.26 8.28 -3.06
C ASP A 58 13.36 7.79 -1.92
N ASN A 59 12.87 6.56 -2.06
CA ASN A 59 12.20 5.73 -1.05
C ASN A 59 10.88 6.28 -0.48
N ILE A 60 9.97 5.37 -0.12
CA ILE A 60 8.80 5.70 0.69
C ILE A 60 9.03 5.11 2.06
N ASN A 61 9.01 5.94 3.09
CA ASN A 61 8.95 5.51 4.49
C ASN A 61 7.89 6.35 5.20
N GLN A 62 6.63 5.93 5.06
CA GLN A 62 5.49 6.72 5.48
C GLN A 62 4.38 5.82 6.02
N THR A 63 3.61 6.34 6.98
CA THR A 63 2.35 5.73 7.41
C THR A 63 1.18 6.54 6.84
N TYR A 64 0.29 5.85 6.15
CA TYR A 64 -0.95 6.41 5.61
C TYR A 64 -2.12 6.09 6.54
N THR A 65 -3.19 6.88 6.44
CA THR A 65 -4.45 6.62 7.14
C THR A 65 -5.55 6.49 6.11
N VAL A 66 -6.30 5.39 6.17
CA VAL A 66 -7.36 5.07 5.22
C VAL A 66 -8.67 4.88 6.00
N ASP A 67 -9.76 5.42 5.45
CA ASP A 67 -11.10 5.04 5.89
C ASP A 67 -11.49 3.72 5.24
N ALA A 68 -11.31 2.64 6.00
CA ALA A 68 -11.65 1.28 5.59
C ALA A 68 -12.90 0.77 6.34
N SER A 69 -13.73 1.67 6.89
CA SER A 69 -14.87 1.28 7.73
C SER A 69 -15.97 0.49 7.00
N SER A 70 -15.96 0.50 5.66
CA SER A 70 -16.80 -0.35 4.81
C SER A 70 -16.29 -1.78 4.67
N GLU A 71 -15.02 -2.05 4.98
CA GLU A 71 -14.34 -3.30 4.64
C GLU A 71 -14.36 -4.29 5.79
N VAL A 72 -14.62 -5.57 5.50
CA VAL A 72 -14.42 -6.64 6.47
C VAL A 72 -12.92 -6.74 6.81
N ALA A 73 -12.58 -6.68 8.10
CA ALA A 73 -11.19 -6.64 8.53
C ALA A 73 -10.44 -7.95 8.22
N ASN A 74 -11.07 -9.09 8.50
CA ASN A 74 -10.50 -10.40 8.20
C ASN A 74 -10.50 -10.67 6.69
N GLY A 75 -9.37 -11.14 6.20
CA GLY A 75 -9.18 -11.45 4.79
C GLY A 75 -7.76 -11.16 4.31
N THR A 76 -7.54 -11.31 3.02
CA THR A 76 -6.26 -10.98 2.40
C THR A 76 -6.26 -9.55 1.90
N TRP A 77 -5.50 -8.71 2.57
CA TRP A 77 -5.18 -7.37 2.12
C TRP A 77 -3.92 -7.42 1.26
N LYS A 78 -3.75 -6.45 0.36
CA LYS A 78 -2.53 -6.36 -0.44
C LYS A 78 -2.02 -4.93 -0.53
N LEU A 79 -0.71 -4.76 -0.47
CA LEU A 79 -0.05 -3.58 -0.99
C LEU A 79 0.28 -3.83 -2.46
N ARG A 80 -0.28 -3.02 -3.36
CA ARG A 80 0.00 -3.03 -4.79
C ARG A 80 0.86 -1.83 -5.14
N VAL A 81 1.98 -2.08 -5.82
CA VAL A 81 2.89 -1.03 -6.30
C VAL A 81 3.01 -1.15 -7.81
N ASN A 82 2.72 -0.06 -8.52
CA ASN A 82 2.95 0.09 -9.95
C ASN A 82 4.07 1.12 -10.16
N ASP A 83 5.16 0.71 -10.78
CA ASP A 83 6.20 1.63 -11.25
C ASP A 83 5.89 2.06 -12.68
N ASN A 84 5.54 3.33 -12.87
CA ASN A 84 5.05 3.86 -14.15
C ASN A 84 6.14 4.53 -14.98
N ALA A 85 7.39 4.53 -14.53
CA ALA A 85 8.55 4.85 -15.36
C ALA A 85 9.32 3.57 -15.69
N GLY A 86 10.44 3.71 -16.38
CA GLY A 86 11.33 2.59 -16.68
C GLY A 86 12.77 3.06 -16.57
N GLY A 87 13.66 2.12 -16.28
CA GLY A 87 15.08 2.39 -16.02
C GLY A 87 15.46 2.23 -14.55
N ASP A 88 14.48 2.42 -13.66
CA ASP A 88 14.65 2.26 -12.21
C ASP A 88 14.23 0.86 -11.72
N THR A 89 14.76 0.46 -10.57
CA THR A 89 14.40 -0.79 -9.90
C THR A 89 14.27 -0.54 -8.40
N GLY A 90 13.32 -1.22 -7.78
CA GLY A 90 13.14 -1.17 -6.34
C GLY A 90 12.41 -2.39 -5.80
N LYS A 91 12.05 -2.33 -4.52
CA LYS A 91 11.34 -3.40 -3.82
C LYS A 91 10.44 -2.84 -2.73
N ILE A 92 9.35 -3.56 -2.45
CA ILE A 92 8.66 -3.42 -1.16
C ILE A 92 9.58 -4.03 -0.12
N ASP A 93 10.09 -3.22 0.81
CA ASP A 93 10.96 -3.69 1.88
C ASP A 93 10.15 -4.24 3.05
N SER A 94 9.12 -3.49 3.48
CA SER A 94 8.13 -3.94 4.46
C SER A 94 6.86 -3.09 4.40
N TRP A 95 5.76 -3.63 4.89
CA TRP A 95 4.52 -2.89 5.11
C TRP A 95 3.67 -3.57 6.18
N SER A 96 2.72 -2.83 6.76
CA SER A 96 1.87 -3.34 7.84
C SER A 96 0.50 -2.67 7.88
N LEU A 97 -0.45 -3.34 8.54
CA LEU A 97 -1.78 -2.81 8.85
C LEU A 97 -1.94 -2.71 10.37
N GLY A 98 -2.29 -1.52 10.84
CA GLY A 98 -2.66 -1.26 12.23
C GLY A 98 -4.18 -1.11 12.37
N PHE A 99 -4.84 -2.23 12.71
CA PHE A 99 -6.26 -2.30 13.04
C PHE A 99 -6.56 -1.77 14.44
#